data_AF-A0A2N1CAI3-F1
#
_entry.id   AF-A0A2N1CAI3-F1
#
_cell.length_a   1.000
_cell.length_b   1.000
_cell.length_c   1.000
_cell.angle_alpha   90.00
_cell.angle_beta   90.00
_cell.angle_gamma   90.00
#
_symmetry.space_group_name_H-M   'P 1'
#
loop_
_entity.id
_entity.type
_entity.pdbx_description
1 polymer ?
#
loop_
_entity_poly.entity_id
_entity_poly.type
_entity_poly.pdbx_seq_one_letter_code
_entity_poly.pdbx_strand_id
1 'polypeptide(L)'
;MIDASELSQKIEADAGLAKSRKYLMFVSLVLLALTFSGAKIAEANTFLFKLTFTNSEGIIDLLLLSIAFLVIRYYSNAAKYHKAIYDDWTSRLLKQEYFYSVCEHSDGETGYLVDIAPQYAGYNDESFRHDDDCLSLKVKFHANWFINAQFQYDLFSRHGHMQNKKVYLFKFSMFFASIKALWLVLNQWFDAQVRYSESLDIFAPYLIFFITTLSVLLNKS
;
A
#
# COMPACT_ATOMS: atom_id res chain seq x y z
N MET A 1 -10.74 -1.70 -15.17
CA MET A 1 -10.62 -0.48 -14.34
C MET A 1 -11.79 -0.53 -13.38
N ILE A 2 -11.55 -0.63 -12.07
CA ILE A 2 -12.65 -0.57 -11.10
C ILE A 2 -13.05 0.91 -11.03
N ASP A 3 -14.34 1.22 -11.17
CA ASP A 3 -14.83 2.59 -11.03
C ASP A 3 -14.62 3.03 -9.57
N ALA A 4 -13.98 4.17 -9.35
CA ALA A 4 -13.71 4.71 -8.02
C ALA A 4 -15.01 4.83 -7.20
N SER A 5 -16.11 5.19 -7.87
CA SER A 5 -17.44 5.27 -7.24
C SER A 5 -17.96 3.91 -6.75
N GLU A 6 -17.68 2.83 -7.48
CA GLU A 6 -18.07 1.46 -7.11
C GLU A 6 -17.21 0.94 -5.94
N LEU A 7 -15.92 1.28 -5.91
CA LEU A 7 -15.03 0.93 -4.81
C LEU A 7 -15.45 1.65 -3.52
N SER A 8 -15.73 2.95 -3.60
CA SER A 8 -16.27 3.76 -2.50
C SER A 8 -17.54 3.14 -1.91
N GLN A 9 -18.52 2.80 -2.75
CA GLN A 9 -19.77 2.17 -2.29
C GLN A 9 -19.54 0.82 -1.60
N LYS A 10 -18.60 0.01 -2.10
CA LYS A 10 -18.23 -1.28 -1.48
C LYS A 10 -17.52 -1.11 -0.15
N ILE A 11 -16.78 -0.02 0.05
CA ILE A 11 -16.13 0.31 1.32
C ILE A 11 -17.19 0.78 2.34
N GLU A 12 -18.10 1.65 1.92
CA GLU A 12 -19.16 2.20 2.77
C GLU A 12 -20.17 1.13 3.21
N ALA A 13 -20.53 0.21 2.32
CA ALA A 13 -21.47 -0.86 2.60
C ALA A 13 -20.89 -1.99 3.50
N ASP A 14 -19.57 -2.04 3.70
CA ASP A 14 -18.94 -3.06 4.54
C ASP A 14 -19.08 -2.72 6.03
N ALA A 15 -20.13 -3.29 6.63
CA ALA A 15 -20.42 -3.13 8.05
C ALA A 15 -19.28 -3.62 8.96
N GLY A 16 -18.52 -4.64 8.53
CA GLY A 16 -17.39 -5.18 9.29
C GLY A 16 -16.20 -4.22 9.33
N LEU A 17 -15.87 -3.62 8.19
CA LEU A 17 -14.85 -2.58 8.07
C LEU A 17 -15.27 -1.31 8.82
N ALA A 18 -16.50 -0.84 8.61
CA ALA A 18 -17.01 0.37 9.26
C ALA A 18 -17.01 0.25 10.78
N LYS A 19 -17.43 -0.91 11.32
CA LYS A 19 -17.44 -1.17 12.76
C LYS A 19 -16.02 -1.24 13.34
N SER A 20 -15.11 -1.97 12.69
CA SER A 20 -13.70 -2.04 13.11
C SER A 20 -13.03 -0.66 13.09
N ARG A 21 -13.25 0.13 12.02
CA ARG A 21 -12.77 1.52 11.88
C ARG A 21 -13.25 2.39 13.04
N LYS A 22 -14.56 2.35 13.33
CA LYS A 22 -15.17 3.14 14.41
C LYS A 22 -14.55 2.82 15.78
N TYR A 23 -14.37 1.54 16.11
CA TYR A 23 -13.76 1.17 17.38
C TYR A 23 -12.28 1.53 17.44
N LEU A 24 -11.52 1.31 16.37
CA LEU A 24 -10.11 1.67 16.32
C LEU A 24 -9.92 3.18 16.52
N MET A 25 -10.71 4.01 15.82
CA MET A 25 -10.66 5.46 15.99
C MET A 25 -11.07 5.88 17.41
N PHE A 26 -12.17 5.33 17.93
CA PHE A 26 -12.65 5.68 19.27
C PHE A 26 -11.63 5.35 20.36
N VAL A 27 -11.10 4.12 20.37
CA VAL A 27 -10.13 3.70 21.40
C VAL A 27 -8.81 4.46 21.27
N SER A 28 -8.35 4.72 20.04
CA SER A 28 -7.15 5.53 19.81
C SER A 28 -7.31 6.97 20.28
N LEU A 29 -8.46 7.60 20.03
CA LEU A 29 -8.77 8.94 20.51
C LEU A 29 -8.86 9.00 22.04
N VAL A 30 -9.46 7.99 22.69
CA VAL A 30 -9.50 7.89 24.15
C VAL A 30 -8.08 7.80 24.70
N LEU A 31 -7.23 6.94 24.12
CA LEU A 31 -5.83 6.82 24.54
C LEU A 31 -5.06 8.13 24.33
N LEU A 32 -5.25 8.79 23.19
CA LEU A 32 -4.61 10.07 22.88
C LEU A 32 -5.08 11.18 23.83
N ALA A 33 -6.36 11.24 24.16
CA ALA A 33 -6.88 12.17 25.16
C ALA A 33 -6.26 11.92 26.54
N LEU A 34 -6.09 10.66 26.95
CA LEU A 34 -5.46 10.30 28.22
C LEU A 34 -3.97 10.67 28.24
N THR A 35 -3.23 10.45 27.15
CA THR A 35 -1.80 10.78 27.07
C THR A 35 -1.56 12.30 27.04
N PHE A 36 -2.36 13.06 26.28
CA PHE A 36 -2.20 14.51 26.15
C PHE A 36 -2.76 15.30 27.33
N SER A 37 -3.86 14.85 27.94
CA SER A 37 -4.45 15.58 29.08
C SER A 37 -3.63 15.50 30.36
N GLY A 38 -2.66 14.58 30.43
CA GLY A 38 -1.92 14.30 31.66
C GLY A 38 -2.85 13.96 32.82
N ALA A 39 -4.06 13.48 32.54
CA ALA A 39 -5.12 13.28 33.52
C ALA A 39 -4.67 12.25 34.56
N LYS A 40 -4.14 12.74 35.67
CA LYS A 40 -3.94 11.94 36.88
C LYS A 40 -5.28 11.81 37.57
N ILE A 41 -5.64 10.58 37.92
CA ILE A 41 -6.89 10.27 38.64
C ILE A 41 -6.78 10.87 40.04
N ALA A 42 -7.24 12.12 40.20
CA ALA A 42 -7.20 12.89 41.43
C ALA A 42 -8.47 12.64 42.26
N GLU A 43 -8.36 11.71 43.21
CA GLU A 43 -9.10 11.59 44.49
C GLU A 43 -10.65 11.75 44.56
N ALA A 44 -11.20 11.45 45.74
CA ALA A 44 -12.44 10.71 46.00
C ALA A 44 -13.62 11.53 46.57
N ASN A 45 -14.87 11.06 46.33
CA ASN A 45 -16.05 11.30 47.18
C ASN A 45 -17.11 10.19 46.98
N THR A 46 -17.76 9.79 48.08
CA THR A 46 -18.36 8.47 48.39
C THR A 46 -19.67 8.10 47.65
N PHE A 47 -20.12 8.85 46.65
CA PHE A 47 -21.47 8.64 46.05
C PHE A 47 -21.52 8.43 44.54
N LEU A 48 -20.39 8.50 43.83
CA LEU A 48 -20.27 8.01 42.46
C LEU A 48 -19.35 6.78 42.46
N PHE A 49 -19.80 5.67 41.89
CA PHE A 49 -18.93 4.53 41.55
C PHE A 49 -17.88 4.99 40.51
N LYS A 50 -16.79 5.61 40.98
CA LYS A 50 -15.59 5.89 40.20
C LYS A 50 -14.78 4.59 40.17
N LEU A 51 -14.59 4.01 38.98
CA LEU A 51 -13.63 2.92 38.77
C LEU A 51 -12.22 3.46 39.03
N THR A 52 -11.67 3.19 40.22
CA THR A 52 -10.29 3.54 40.57
C THR A 52 -9.38 2.39 40.18
N PHE A 53 -8.44 2.67 39.26
CA PHE A 53 -7.42 1.71 38.87
C PHE A 53 -6.13 2.04 39.64
N THR A 54 -5.67 1.08 40.45
CA THR A 54 -4.42 1.18 41.23
C THR A 54 -3.16 1.20 40.36
N ASN A 55 -3.26 0.79 39.09
CA ASN A 55 -2.18 0.83 38.12
C ASN A 55 -2.64 1.61 36.88
N SER A 56 -2.47 2.93 36.88
CA SER A 56 -2.84 3.80 35.75
C SER A 56 -2.05 3.48 34.48
N GLU A 57 -0.82 2.98 34.62
CA GLU A 57 -0.01 2.49 33.49
C GLU A 57 -0.61 1.22 32.89
N GLY A 58 -1.17 0.33 33.73
CA GLY A 58 -1.85 -0.88 33.30
C GLY A 58 -3.06 -0.62 32.39
N ILE A 59 -3.77 0.51 32.57
CA ILE A 59 -4.85 0.90 31.64
C ILE A 59 -4.28 1.31 30.28
N ILE A 60 -3.20 2.10 30.28
CA ILE A 60 -2.53 2.55 29.04
C ILE A 60 -2.06 1.33 28.25
N ASP A 61 -1.42 0.37 28.92
CA ASP A 61 -0.92 -0.84 28.29
C ASP A 61 -2.07 -1.74 27.79
N LEU A 62 -3.19 -1.84 28.53
CA LEU A 62 -4.39 -2.57 28.09
C LEU A 62 -5.06 -1.90 26.88
N LEU A 63 -5.10 -0.56 26.84
CA LEU A 63 -5.58 0.20 25.70
C LEU A 63 -4.68 0.01 24.49
N LEU A 64 -3.36 0.05 24.64
CA LEU A 64 -2.41 -0.26 23.57
C LEU A 64 -2.63 -1.67 23.01
N LEU A 65 -2.80 -2.67 23.87
CA LEU A 65 -3.07 -4.04 23.46
C LEU A 65 -4.42 -4.17 22.72
N SER A 66 -5.44 -3.46 23.20
CA SER A 66 -6.75 -3.39 22.54
C SER A 66 -6.64 -2.75 21.16
N ILE A 67 -5.88 -1.66 21.03
CA ILE A 67 -5.62 -0.99 19.75
C ILE A 67 -4.85 -1.93 18.82
N ALA A 68 -3.81 -2.61 19.28
CA ALA A 68 -3.06 -3.58 18.48
C ALA A 68 -3.97 -4.69 17.93
N PHE A 69 -4.84 -5.25 18.77
CA PHE A 69 -5.85 -6.23 18.34
C PHE A 69 -6.81 -5.65 17.30
N LEU A 70 -7.31 -4.42 17.51
CA LEU A 70 -8.21 -3.74 16.57
C LEU A 70 -7.52 -3.45 15.24
N VAL A 71 -6.25 -3.09 15.23
CA VAL A 71 -5.45 -2.88 14.01
C VAL A 71 -5.32 -4.18 13.23
N ILE A 72 -5.00 -5.30 13.87
CA ILE A 72 -4.92 -6.63 13.22
C ILE A 72 -6.27 -6.98 12.59
N ARG A 73 -7.36 -6.81 13.35
CA ARG A 73 -8.72 -7.09 12.87
C ARG A 73 -9.11 -6.17 11.72
N TYR A 74 -8.74 -4.89 11.80
CA TYR A 74 -8.99 -3.92 10.74
C TYR A 74 -8.24 -4.29 9.46
N TYR A 75 -6.95 -4.66 9.57
CA TYR A 75 -6.15 -5.13 8.45
C TYR A 75 -6.73 -6.36 7.77
N SER A 76 -7.19 -7.34 8.54
CA SER A 76 -7.88 -8.52 7.99
C SER A 76 -9.09 -8.14 7.13
N ASN A 77 -9.91 -7.19 7.61
CA ASN A 77 -11.09 -6.71 6.88
C ASN A 77 -10.72 -5.83 5.68
N ALA A 78 -9.66 -5.03 5.79
CA ALA A 78 -9.20 -4.09 4.76
C ALA A 78 -8.38 -4.74 3.65
N ALA A 79 -7.86 -5.96 3.85
CA ALA A 79 -6.93 -6.65 2.95
C ALA A 79 -7.42 -6.72 1.49
N LYS A 80 -8.72 -6.99 1.27
CA LYS A 80 -9.31 -7.03 -0.07
C LYS A 80 -9.27 -5.67 -0.79
N TYR A 81 -9.41 -4.57 -0.04
CA TYR A 81 -9.37 -3.22 -0.60
C TYR A 81 -7.93 -2.74 -0.81
N HIS A 82 -6.99 -3.12 0.07
CA HIS A 82 -5.56 -2.89 -0.17
C HIS A 82 -5.12 -3.51 -1.50
N LYS A 83 -5.58 -4.73 -1.79
CA LYS A 83 -5.30 -5.39 -3.08
C LYS A 83 -5.93 -4.63 -4.25
N ALA A 84 -7.19 -4.21 -4.13
CA ALA A 84 -7.86 -3.46 -5.20
C ALA A 84 -7.17 -2.13 -5.52
N ILE A 85 -6.77 -1.37 -4.48
CA ILE A 85 -6.01 -0.13 -4.62
C ILE A 85 -4.64 -0.40 -5.25
N TYR A 86 -3.97 -1.46 -4.83
CA TYR A 86 -2.68 -1.87 -5.38
C TYR A 86 -2.77 -2.22 -6.87
N ASP A 87 -3.74 -3.06 -7.25
CA ASP A 87 -3.94 -3.49 -8.63
C ASP A 87 -4.28 -2.29 -9.53
N ASP A 88 -5.12 -1.36 -9.04
CA ASP A 88 -5.45 -0.14 -9.76
C ASP A 88 -4.25 0.81 -9.91
N TRP A 89 -3.53 1.09 -8.83
CA TRP A 89 -2.33 1.94 -8.85
C TRP A 89 -1.25 1.38 -9.79
N THR A 90 -0.94 0.09 -9.69
CA THR A 90 0.06 -0.53 -10.56
C THR A 90 -0.33 -0.50 -12.03
N SER A 91 -1.64 -0.62 -12.34
CA SER A 91 -2.13 -0.49 -13.72
C SER A 91 -1.93 0.91 -14.29
N ARG A 92 -2.01 1.97 -13.47
CA ARG A 92 -1.77 3.36 -13.87
C ARG A 92 -0.28 3.66 -14.01
N LEU A 93 0.52 3.13 -13.08
CA LEU A 93 1.99 3.24 -13.11
C LEU A 93 2.57 2.69 -14.42
N LEU A 94 2.12 1.50 -14.84
CA LEU A 94 2.59 0.85 -16.08
C LEU A 94 2.13 1.55 -17.36
N LYS A 95 1.11 2.40 -17.31
CA LYS A 95 0.63 3.21 -18.44
C LYS A 95 1.39 4.52 -18.62
N GLN A 96 2.28 4.88 -17.70
CA GLN A 96 3.06 6.10 -17.87
C GLN A 96 4.09 5.91 -18.98
N GLU A 97 4.20 6.93 -19.83
CA GLU A 97 5.14 7.00 -20.95
C GLU A 97 6.60 6.74 -20.53
N TYR A 98 6.97 7.16 -19.31
CA TYR A 98 8.30 6.89 -18.76
C TYR A 98 8.62 5.38 -18.61
N PHE A 99 7.63 4.57 -18.22
CA PHE A 99 7.81 3.14 -18.03
C PHE A 99 7.65 2.38 -19.34
N TYR A 100 6.66 2.77 -20.15
CA TYR A 100 6.38 2.14 -21.43
C TYR A 100 5.73 3.13 -22.40
N SER A 101 6.27 3.22 -23.60
CA SER A 101 5.70 3.99 -24.70
C SER A 101 5.91 3.26 -26.01
N VAL A 102 4.89 3.33 -26.87
CA VAL A 102 4.92 2.75 -28.22
C VAL A 102 5.05 3.92 -29.19
N CYS A 103 6.12 3.93 -29.99
CA CYS A 103 6.25 4.92 -31.05
C CYS A 103 5.33 4.53 -32.21
N GLU A 104 4.35 5.39 -32.52
CA GLU A 104 3.41 5.15 -33.63
C GLU A 104 4.08 5.12 -35.02
N HIS A 105 5.32 5.63 -35.12
CA HIS A 105 6.07 5.79 -36.36
C HIS A 105 7.31 4.89 -36.48
N SER A 106 7.59 4.05 -35.48
CA SER A 106 8.69 3.08 -35.50
C SER A 106 8.27 1.84 -34.75
N ASP A 107 8.56 0.65 -35.28
CA ASP A 107 8.33 -0.64 -34.60
C ASP A 107 9.12 -0.82 -33.28
N GLY A 108 9.78 0.24 -32.79
CA GLY A 108 10.52 0.27 -31.54
C GLY A 108 9.64 0.68 -30.36
N GLU A 109 9.56 -0.20 -29.37
CA GLU A 109 9.10 0.13 -28.02
C GLU A 109 10.20 0.89 -27.27
N THR A 110 9.83 1.95 -26.54
CA THR A 110 10.79 2.71 -25.73
C THR A 110 10.28 2.92 -24.31
N GLY A 111 11.19 3.06 -23.36
CA GLY A 111 10.84 3.30 -21.96
C GLY A 111 11.70 2.51 -20.99
N TYR A 112 11.58 2.84 -19.71
CA TYR A 112 12.43 2.28 -18.66
C TYR A 112 12.34 0.74 -18.54
N LEU A 113 11.19 0.14 -18.87
CA LEU A 113 11.01 -1.31 -18.90
C LEU A 113 11.86 -1.98 -19.98
N VAL A 114 12.00 -1.33 -21.14
CA VAL A 114 12.82 -1.80 -22.26
C VAL A 114 14.30 -1.66 -21.91
N ASP A 115 14.70 -0.53 -21.32
CA ASP A 115 16.09 -0.25 -20.95
C ASP A 115 16.61 -1.21 -19.86
N ILE A 116 15.76 -1.56 -18.90
CA ILE A 116 16.15 -2.42 -17.78
C ILE A 116 16.19 -3.89 -18.17
N ALA A 117 15.45 -4.30 -19.20
CA ALA A 117 15.29 -5.69 -19.57
C ALA A 117 15.10 -5.85 -21.08
N PRO A 118 16.07 -5.44 -21.91
CA PRO A 118 15.91 -5.43 -23.37
C PRO A 118 15.64 -6.83 -23.93
N GLN A 119 16.18 -7.88 -23.30
CA GLN A 119 15.96 -9.29 -23.62
C GLN A 119 14.54 -9.81 -23.33
N TYR A 120 13.74 -9.09 -22.55
CA TYR A 120 12.37 -9.47 -22.19
C TYR A 120 11.32 -8.51 -22.76
N ALA A 121 11.74 -7.38 -23.30
CA ALA A 121 10.93 -6.43 -24.06
C ALA A 121 10.65 -6.89 -25.51
N GLY A 122 11.07 -8.09 -25.88
CA GLY A 122 10.38 -8.88 -26.91
C GLY A 122 10.53 -8.46 -28.37
N TYR A 123 11.54 -7.68 -28.79
CA TYR A 123 11.70 -7.39 -30.24
C TYR A 123 13.13 -7.40 -30.82
N ASN A 124 14.19 -7.54 -30.00
CA ASN A 124 15.59 -7.60 -30.48
C ASN A 124 16.22 -9.01 -30.46
N ASP A 125 15.47 -10.04 -30.08
CA ASP A 125 15.94 -11.42 -30.09
C ASP A 125 15.26 -12.15 -31.26
N GLU A 126 16.04 -12.54 -32.27
CA GLU A 126 15.56 -13.20 -33.50
C GLU A 126 14.74 -14.47 -33.19
N SER A 127 14.98 -15.10 -32.04
CA SER A 127 14.21 -16.25 -31.56
C SER A 127 12.75 -15.94 -31.23
N PHE A 128 12.41 -14.68 -30.96
CA PHE A 128 11.05 -14.21 -30.66
C PHE A 128 10.31 -13.66 -31.89
N ARG A 129 11.03 -13.33 -32.97
CA ARG A 129 10.44 -12.83 -34.24
C ARG A 129 9.94 -13.93 -35.16
N HIS A 130 10.34 -15.18 -34.93
CA HIS A 130 10.00 -16.31 -35.79
C HIS A 130 8.74 -17.10 -35.39
N ASP A 131 8.16 -16.83 -34.22
CA ASP A 131 6.84 -17.36 -33.86
C ASP A 131 5.78 -16.31 -34.20
N ASP A 132 5.25 -16.40 -35.43
CA ASP A 132 4.15 -15.61 -36.02
C ASP A 132 2.80 -15.69 -35.25
N ASP A 133 2.79 -16.26 -34.04
CA ASP A 133 1.57 -16.58 -33.30
C ASP A 133 1.54 -15.94 -31.91
N CYS A 134 0.95 -14.74 -31.83
CA CYS A 134 0.23 -14.20 -30.67
C CYS A 134 0.87 -14.38 -29.28
N LEU A 135 2.10 -13.91 -29.09
CA LEU A 135 2.72 -13.77 -27.77
C LEU A 135 2.12 -12.56 -27.03
N SER A 136 1.35 -12.78 -25.97
CA SER A 136 0.88 -11.68 -25.11
C SER A 136 1.88 -11.44 -23.98
N LEU A 137 2.65 -10.34 -24.02
CA LEU A 137 3.51 -9.93 -22.90
C LEU A 137 2.64 -9.30 -21.80
N LYS A 138 2.65 -9.87 -20.59
CA LYS A 138 2.03 -9.24 -19.42
C LYS A 138 3.10 -8.80 -18.43
N VAL A 139 3.20 -7.49 -18.24
CA VAL A 139 4.06 -6.89 -17.21
C VAL A 139 3.26 -6.67 -15.94
N LYS A 140 3.80 -7.13 -14.80
CA LYS A 140 3.26 -6.87 -13.47
C LYS A 140 4.29 -6.20 -12.60
N PHE A 141 3.88 -5.15 -11.89
CA PHE A 141 4.73 -4.51 -10.91
C PHE A 141 4.54 -5.16 -9.53
N HIS A 142 5.63 -5.42 -8.84
CA HIS A 142 5.66 -5.91 -7.47
C HIS A 142 6.48 -4.93 -6.61
N ALA A 143 5.80 -4.15 -5.79
CA ALA A 143 6.45 -3.33 -4.77
C ALA A 143 6.85 -4.24 -3.60
N ASN A 144 8.10 -4.69 -3.55
CA ASN A 144 8.66 -5.19 -2.29
C ASN A 144 9.18 -4.01 -1.47
N TRP A 145 9.40 -4.22 -0.17
CA TRP A 145 9.93 -3.24 0.78
C TRP A 145 11.08 -2.37 0.19
N PHE A 146 10.84 -1.06 0.17
CA PHE A 146 11.77 0.06 -0.12
C PHE A 146 12.34 0.10 -1.54
N ILE A 147 13.47 -0.56 -1.77
CA ILE A 147 14.25 -0.48 -3.02
C ILE A 147 14.06 -1.75 -3.86
N ASN A 148 13.47 -2.79 -3.27
CA ASN A 148 13.37 -4.12 -3.86
C ASN A 148 12.15 -4.27 -4.80
N ALA A 149 11.65 -3.15 -5.32
CA ALA A 149 10.61 -3.13 -6.33
C ALA A 149 11.08 -3.91 -7.58
N GLN A 150 10.19 -4.72 -8.14
CA GLN A 150 10.52 -5.58 -9.27
C GLN A 150 9.39 -5.60 -10.30
N PHE A 151 9.77 -5.66 -11.57
CA PHE A 151 8.87 -5.97 -12.67
C PHE A 151 8.91 -7.47 -12.93
N GLN A 152 7.74 -8.06 -13.11
CA GLN A 152 7.58 -9.45 -13.50
C GLN A 152 7.05 -9.48 -14.94
N TYR A 153 7.82 -10.12 -15.80
CA TYR A 153 7.47 -10.39 -17.18
C TYR A 153 6.90 -11.81 -17.26
N ASP A 154 5.61 -11.90 -17.58
CA ASP A 154 4.92 -13.16 -17.86
C ASP A 154 4.83 -13.34 -19.39
N LEU A 155 5.64 -14.25 -19.93
CA LEU A 155 5.64 -14.60 -21.36
C LEU A 155 4.70 -15.79 -21.58
N PHE A 156 3.72 -15.64 -22.48
CA PHE A 156 2.73 -16.66 -22.80
C PHE A 156 2.97 -17.24 -24.20
N SER A 157 3.56 -18.44 -24.29
CA SER A 157 3.59 -19.21 -25.54
C SER A 157 2.31 -20.03 -25.70
N ARG A 158 1.83 -20.19 -26.95
CA ARG A 158 0.68 -21.05 -27.33
C ARG A 158 0.85 -22.50 -26.85
N HIS A 159 2.09 -22.94 -26.62
CA HIS A 159 2.45 -24.26 -26.11
C HIS A 159 2.37 -24.40 -24.58
N GLY A 160 1.83 -23.40 -23.86
CA GLY A 160 1.57 -23.48 -22.42
C GLY A 160 2.79 -23.26 -21.52
N HIS A 161 3.97 -22.98 -22.10
CA HIS A 161 5.15 -22.63 -21.31
C HIS A 161 5.07 -21.17 -20.86
N MET A 162 4.75 -20.97 -19.59
CA MET A 162 4.81 -19.67 -18.92
C MET A 162 6.22 -19.44 -18.40
N GLN A 163 6.98 -18.55 -19.03
CA GLN A 163 8.23 -18.08 -18.44
C GLN A 163 7.97 -16.85 -17.60
N ASN A 164 8.28 -16.97 -16.31
CA ASN A 164 8.19 -15.89 -15.33
C ASN A 164 9.59 -15.35 -15.06
N LYS A 165 9.84 -14.10 -15.42
CA LYS A 165 11.12 -13.43 -15.16
C LYS A 165 10.92 -12.19 -14.33
N LYS A 166 11.65 -12.09 -13.22
CA LYS A 166 11.63 -10.95 -12.31
C LYS A 166 12.88 -10.11 -12.54
N VAL A 167 12.68 -8.81 -12.71
CA VAL A 167 13.75 -7.83 -12.90
C VAL A 167 13.59 -6.73 -11.87
N TYR A 168 14.63 -6.52 -11.07
CA TYR A 168 14.65 -5.45 -10.06
C TYR A 168 14.66 -4.08 -10.73
N LEU A 169 13.87 -3.16 -10.19
CA LEU A 169 13.77 -1.78 -10.63
C LEU A 169 15.07 -1.00 -10.35
N PHE A 170 15.78 -1.35 -9.29
CA PHE A 170 17.08 -0.75 -9.01
C PHE A 170 18.21 -1.55 -9.67
N LYS A 171 18.95 -0.91 -10.59
CA LYS A 171 20.18 -1.42 -11.16
C LYS A 171 21.30 -0.39 -10.96
N PHE A 172 22.40 -0.83 -10.34
CA PHE A 172 23.54 0.03 -10.06
C PHE A 172 24.17 0.61 -11.34
N SER A 173 24.17 -0.15 -12.44
CA SER A 173 24.64 0.32 -13.75
C SER A 173 23.82 1.47 -14.33
N MET A 174 22.56 1.61 -13.92
CA MET A 174 21.63 2.65 -14.36
C MET A 174 21.16 3.50 -13.17
N PHE A 175 22.08 3.86 -12.28
CA PHE A 175 21.78 4.49 -11.00
C PHE A 175 20.81 5.68 -11.10
N PHE A 176 21.09 6.66 -11.96
CA PHE A 176 20.22 7.84 -12.10
C PHE A 176 18.83 7.51 -12.65
N ALA A 177 18.74 6.61 -13.63
CA ALA A 177 17.46 6.18 -14.20
C ALA A 177 16.64 5.34 -13.20
N SER A 178 17.31 4.48 -12.42
CA SER A 178 16.70 3.72 -11.32
C SER A 178 16.20 4.62 -10.19
N ILE A 179 16.96 5.66 -9.81
CA ILE A 179 16.50 6.63 -8.81
C ILE A 179 15.31 7.41 -9.34
N LYS A 180 15.34 7.86 -10.60
CA LYS A 180 14.21 8.55 -11.22
C LYS A 180 12.97 7.65 -11.28
N ALA A 181 13.14 6.37 -11.62
CA ALA A 181 12.06 5.38 -11.59
C ALA A 181 11.51 5.18 -10.17
N LEU A 182 12.36 5.02 -9.16
CA LEU A 182 11.95 4.92 -7.75
C LEU A 182 11.19 6.17 -7.29
N TRP A 183 11.69 7.36 -7.65
CA TRP A 183 11.05 8.62 -7.32
C TRP A 183 9.66 8.74 -7.95
N LEU A 184 9.52 8.36 -9.22
CA LEU A 184 8.22 8.34 -9.89
C LEU A 184 7.25 7.34 -9.26
N VAL A 185 7.72 6.12 -8.94
CA VAL A 185 6.94 5.11 -8.20
C VAL A 185 6.46 5.69 -6.86
N LEU A 186 7.36 6.30 -6.09
CA LEU A 186 7.06 6.85 -4.78
C LEU A 186 6.10 8.05 -4.86
N ASN A 187 6.31 8.95 -5.81
CA ASN A 187 5.45 10.11 -6.03
C ASN A 187 4.04 9.71 -6.48
N GLN A 188 3.94 8.77 -7.43
CA GLN A 188 2.64 8.23 -7.85
C GLN A 188 1.95 7.44 -6.74
N TRP A 189 2.71 6.67 -5.97
CA TRP A 189 2.16 5.96 -4.82
C TRP A 189 1.59 6.95 -3.82
N PHE A 190 2.34 8.00 -3.45
CA PHE A 190 1.89 9.03 -2.53
C PHE A 190 0.66 9.78 -3.07
N ASP A 191 0.66 10.17 -4.35
CA ASP A 191 -0.51 10.79 -4.99
C ASP A 191 -1.73 9.85 -4.90
N ALA A 192 -1.57 8.56 -5.18
CA ALA A 192 -2.65 7.58 -5.05
C ALA A 192 -3.15 7.42 -3.60
N GLN A 193 -2.26 7.54 -2.60
CA GLN A 193 -2.66 7.43 -1.19
C GLN A 193 -3.40 8.66 -0.68
N VAL A 194 -3.03 9.86 -1.14
CA VAL A 194 -3.57 11.12 -0.61
C VAL A 194 -4.76 11.62 -1.42
N ARG A 195 -4.76 11.42 -2.73
CA ARG A 195 -5.73 12.02 -3.65
C ARG A 195 -7.04 11.25 -3.73
N TYR A 196 -7.01 9.95 -3.49
CA TYR A 196 -8.20 9.09 -3.50
C TYR A 196 -8.76 8.94 -2.09
N SER A 197 -10.01 9.39 -1.90
CA SER A 197 -10.71 9.31 -0.62
C SER A 197 -10.83 7.88 -0.12
N GLU A 198 -10.96 6.91 -1.04
CA GLU A 198 -11.00 5.48 -0.74
C GLU A 198 -9.73 5.01 -0.06
N SER A 199 -8.58 5.49 -0.55
CA SER A 199 -7.29 5.18 0.05
C SER A 199 -7.21 5.82 1.43
N LEU A 200 -7.58 7.10 1.54
CA LEU A 200 -7.54 7.80 2.82
C LEU A 200 -8.45 7.13 3.88
N ASP A 201 -9.63 6.67 3.50
CA ASP A 201 -10.56 5.94 4.39
C ASP A 201 -10.01 4.60 4.90
N ILE A 202 -9.11 4.00 4.13
CA ILE A 202 -8.42 2.75 4.47
C ILE A 202 -7.15 3.02 5.28
N PHE A 203 -6.39 4.07 4.95
CA PHE A 203 -5.10 4.36 5.56
C PHE A 203 -5.18 5.22 6.83
N ALA A 204 -6.20 6.06 6.97
CA ALA A 204 -6.37 6.96 8.12
C ALA A 204 -6.37 6.24 9.48
N PRO A 205 -7.03 5.07 9.66
CA PRO A 205 -7.00 4.39 10.95
C PRO A 205 -5.59 3.89 11.35
N TYR A 206 -4.75 3.54 10.37
CA TYR A 206 -3.34 3.20 10.63
C TYR A 206 -2.51 4.42 11.01
N LEU A 207 -2.74 5.57 10.36
CA LEU A 207 -2.08 6.82 10.72
C LEU A 207 -2.41 7.24 12.16
N ILE A 208 -3.68 7.16 12.54
CA ILE A 208 -4.12 7.45 13.91
C ILE A 208 -3.45 6.49 14.90
N PHE A 209 -3.43 5.19 14.60
CA PHE A 209 -2.72 4.20 15.42
C PHE A 209 -1.24 4.56 15.59
N PHE A 210 -0.55 4.90 14.49
CA PHE A 210 0.87 5.25 14.52
C PHE A 210 1.13 6.51 15.37
N ILE A 211 0.34 7.57 15.16
CA ILE A 211 0.42 8.81 15.94
C ILE A 211 0.17 8.54 17.42
N THR A 212 -0.84 7.72 17.74
CA THR A 212 -1.19 7.40 19.13
C THR A 212 -0.06 6.62 19.80
N THR A 213 0.50 5.62 19.12
CA THR A 213 1.61 4.81 19.65
C THR A 213 2.88 5.65 19.83
N LEU A 214 3.18 6.51 18.85
CA LEU A 214 4.31 7.43 18.92
C LEU A 214 4.14 8.44 20.08
N SER A 215 2.93 8.96 20.27
CA SER A 215 2.62 9.85 21.40
C SER A 215 2.87 9.17 22.75
N VAL A 216 2.46 7.90 22.92
CA VAL A 216 2.74 7.14 24.15
C VAL A 216 4.25 6.94 24.33
N LEU A 217 4.97 6.57 23.27
CA LEU A 217 6.42 6.35 23.34
C LEU A 217 7.18 7.62 23.73
N LEU A 218 6.81 8.77 23.15
CA LEU A 218 7.43 10.06 23.46
C LEU A 218 7.13 10.52 24.90
N ASN A 219 5.98 10.15 25.46
CA ASN A 219 5.59 10.55 26.82
C ASN A 219 6.14 9.60 27.91
N LYS A 220 6.63 8.41 27.53
CA LYS A 220 7.33 7.48 28.42
C LYS A 220 8.85 7.72 28.48
N SER A 221 9.42 8.48 27.53
CA SER A 221 10.85 8.84 27.47
C SER A 221 11.16 10.15 28.18
#